data_AF-A0A8X9A1V7-F1
#
_entry.id   AF-A0A8X9A1V7-F1
#
_cell.length_a   1.000
_cell.length_b   1.000
_cell.length_c   1.000
_cell.angle_alpha   90.00
_cell.angle_beta   90.00
_cell.angle_gamma   90.00
#
_symmetry.space_group_name_H-M   'P 1'
#
loop_
_entity.id
_entity.type
_entity.pdbx_description
1 polymer ?
#
loop_
_entity_poly.entity_id
_entity_poly.type
_entity_poly.pdbx_seq_one_letter_code
_entity_poly.pdbx_strand_id
1 'polypeptide(L)'
;MCSEKNDGNLVSGSNHVSAEKRGQKLTLFEDLLQDSDAVNSNSDVFNGDSCPSDCESGVSGGENKIGYSVGNGGGEEIYGIITKNFVSSLGRSGFDAKIEGIHRIDFSSFGSRAKLQSFCIYSKAVGMKCNGDPNVKYAWFGGSKSEINAILSHGFCLPATNGSHGYGVHLSPVNQPVESLPLAIADEDGLMHMLLCRVIMGKMEAVLGGSDQYNPSSEEFDSGVDDLASPRKYIVWSSRMNTHILPEYVLTFKASPNHREKQRHLQTPRVPKSDWMPFPTLIATLTKFLPSDAIESISKFHSDYRKQKVTRHEMIQRVRHIAGDELLMAIIKSYRSKVYIDKIMFEWCFKRFEEMKRRIVSWL
;
A
#
# COMPACT_ATOMS: atom_id res chain seq x y z
N MET A 1 4.46 70.41 32.21
CA MET A 1 5.85 70.79 31.92
C MET A 1 6.46 69.63 31.12
N CYS A 2 6.24 69.63 29.81
CA CYS A 2 7.15 70.10 28.74
C CYS A 2 7.91 68.89 28.17
N SER A 3 8.00 68.62 26.87
CA SER A 3 7.42 69.21 25.65
C SER A 3 7.62 68.20 24.51
N GLU A 4 6.77 68.28 23.50
CA GLU A 4 6.92 67.70 22.16
C GLU A 4 8.22 68.14 21.48
N LYS A 5 8.73 67.32 20.54
CA LYS A 5 9.14 67.80 19.21
C LYS A 5 8.92 66.71 18.15
N ASN A 6 8.02 67.05 17.24
CA ASN A 6 7.85 66.52 15.90
C ASN A 6 8.90 67.18 14.99
N ASP A 7 9.40 66.48 13.98
CA ASP A 7 9.77 67.07 12.69
C ASP A 7 9.73 65.95 11.63
N GLY A 8 8.90 66.16 10.62
CA GLY A 8 8.69 65.24 9.52
C GLY A 8 9.70 65.42 8.40
N ASN A 9 9.80 64.41 7.52
CA ASN A 9 10.06 64.68 6.12
C ASN A 9 9.42 63.59 5.23
N LEU A 10 8.51 64.06 4.38
CA LEU A 10 7.93 63.34 3.25
C LEU A 10 8.99 63.17 2.16
N VAL A 11 9.17 61.95 1.67
CA VAL A 11 9.63 61.71 0.30
C VAL A 11 8.66 60.72 -0.34
N SER A 12 7.89 61.21 -1.30
CA SER A 12 7.02 60.39 -2.14
C SER A 12 7.87 59.64 -3.17
N GLY A 13 7.85 58.31 -3.11
CA GLY A 13 8.39 57.44 -4.15
C GLY A 13 7.28 56.53 -4.66
N SER A 14 6.64 56.92 -5.77
CA SER A 14 5.72 56.06 -6.50
C SER A 14 6.49 54.94 -7.18
N ASN A 15 6.43 53.73 -6.64
CA ASN A 15 6.83 52.52 -7.37
C ASN A 15 5.60 51.61 -7.48
N HIS A 16 4.99 51.70 -8.66
CA HIS A 16 3.92 50.81 -9.11
C HIS A 16 4.53 49.43 -9.40
N VAL A 17 4.53 48.53 -8.42
CA VAL A 17 4.91 47.12 -8.62
C VAL A 17 3.65 46.30 -8.74
N SER A 18 3.40 45.81 -9.95
CA SER A 18 2.31 44.91 -10.29
C SER A 18 2.39 43.64 -9.43
N ALA A 19 1.37 43.41 -8.60
CA ALA A 19 1.26 42.21 -7.80
C ALA A 19 0.84 41.03 -8.70
N GLU A 20 1.79 40.24 -9.17
CA GLU A 20 1.51 38.91 -9.71
C GLU A 20 1.01 38.00 -8.58
N LYS A 21 -0.31 37.72 -8.58
CA LYS A 21 -0.89 36.64 -7.79
C LYS A 21 -0.31 35.30 -8.27
N ARG A 22 0.68 34.76 -7.56
CA ARG A 22 1.04 33.34 -7.65
C ARG A 22 0.50 32.62 -6.42
N GLY A 23 -0.73 32.11 -6.54
CA GLY A 23 -1.22 31.09 -5.63
C GLY A 23 -0.40 29.82 -5.83
N GLN A 24 0.12 29.25 -4.74
CA GLN A 24 0.68 27.89 -4.80
C GLN A 24 -0.45 26.93 -5.18
N LYS A 25 -0.34 26.31 -6.36
CA LYS A 25 -1.22 25.24 -6.83
C LYS A 25 -1.02 24.05 -5.88
N LEU A 26 -2.04 23.72 -5.08
CA LEU A 26 -2.11 22.43 -4.39
C LEU A 26 -1.89 21.35 -5.46
N THR A 27 -0.94 20.44 -5.24
CA THR A 27 -0.68 19.31 -6.15
C THR A 27 -2.01 18.61 -6.45
N LEU A 28 -2.36 18.56 -7.73
CA LEU A 28 -3.61 17.95 -8.18
C LEU A 28 -3.41 16.44 -8.18
N PHE A 29 -4.49 15.67 -8.01
CA PHE A 29 -4.43 14.20 -8.09
C PHE A 29 -3.77 13.72 -9.40
N GLU A 30 -3.96 14.47 -10.49
CA GLU A 30 -3.33 14.27 -11.80
C GLU A 30 -1.80 14.35 -11.79
N ASP A 31 -1.25 15.32 -11.08
CA ASP A 31 0.20 15.59 -11.05
C ASP A 31 0.96 14.41 -10.40
N LEU A 32 0.31 13.66 -9.50
CA LEU A 32 0.91 12.55 -8.74
C LEU A 32 0.79 11.18 -9.42
N LEU A 33 0.01 11.05 -10.48
CA LEU A 33 -0.01 9.82 -11.30
C LEU A 33 1.16 9.74 -12.28
N GLN A 34 1.85 10.87 -12.54
CA GLN A 34 2.97 10.94 -13.49
C GLN A 34 4.32 10.63 -12.82
N ASP A 35 4.48 10.89 -11.53
CA ASP A 35 5.73 10.67 -10.78
C ASP A 35 6.08 9.18 -10.56
N SER A 36 5.15 8.24 -10.78
CA SER A 36 5.47 6.81 -10.65
C SER A 36 6.30 6.24 -11.80
N ASP A 37 6.45 6.98 -12.91
CA ASP A 37 7.10 6.51 -14.14
C ASP A 37 8.39 7.28 -14.50
N ALA A 38 8.85 8.22 -13.68
CA ALA A 38 10.01 9.05 -14.00
C ALA A 38 11.24 8.78 -13.12
N VAL A 39 12.25 8.11 -13.70
CA VAL A 39 13.62 8.11 -13.19
C VAL A 39 14.26 9.46 -13.54
N ASN A 40 14.53 10.25 -12.50
CA ASN A 40 15.48 11.35 -12.33
C ASN A 40 15.97 12.14 -13.58
N SER A 41 15.76 13.47 -13.58
CA SER A 41 16.85 14.44 -13.69
C SER A 41 16.37 15.91 -13.64
N ASN A 42 17.11 16.66 -12.83
CA ASN A 42 17.34 18.11 -12.83
C ASN A 42 16.54 19.01 -11.89
N SER A 43 17.34 19.56 -10.99
CA SER A 43 17.16 20.69 -10.08
C SER A 43 16.83 21.98 -10.79
N ASP A 44 15.94 22.79 -10.21
CA ASP A 44 16.06 24.24 -10.26
C ASP A 44 15.68 24.85 -8.91
N VAL A 45 16.58 25.72 -8.45
CA VAL A 45 16.60 26.42 -7.17
C VAL A 45 15.70 27.66 -7.26
N PHE A 46 14.76 27.86 -6.32
CA PHE A 46 14.22 29.20 -6.04
C PHE A 46 13.87 29.43 -4.56
N ASN A 47 14.48 30.47 -4.00
CA ASN A 47 14.21 31.12 -2.72
C ASN A 47 12.80 31.75 -2.68
N GLY A 48 12.20 31.86 -1.49
CA GLY A 48 11.06 32.75 -1.29
C GLY A 48 10.34 32.60 0.04
N ASP A 49 10.74 33.41 1.02
CA ASP A 49 10.04 33.69 2.27
C ASP A 49 8.68 34.41 2.07
N SER A 50 7.86 34.31 3.13
CA SER A 50 6.73 35.18 3.52
C SER A 50 5.28 34.81 3.11
N CYS A 51 4.49 34.45 4.14
CA CYS A 51 3.03 34.70 4.23
C CYS A 51 2.82 36.16 4.70
N PRO A 52 1.72 36.85 4.34
CA PRO A 52 0.43 36.68 5.04
C PRO A 52 -0.82 36.85 4.17
N SER A 53 -1.99 36.40 4.64
CA SER A 53 -3.25 37.11 4.35
C SER A 53 -4.33 36.72 5.35
N ASP A 54 -4.82 37.75 6.01
CA ASP A 54 -5.97 37.80 6.90
C ASP A 54 -7.26 37.83 6.08
N CYS A 55 -8.33 37.21 6.58
CA CYS A 55 -9.67 37.48 6.09
C CYS A 55 -10.67 37.54 7.26
N GLU A 56 -10.91 38.77 7.71
CA GLU A 56 -12.20 39.17 8.25
C GLU A 56 -13.29 38.91 7.21
N SER A 57 -14.44 38.40 7.63
CA SER A 57 -15.71 38.68 6.94
C SER A 57 -16.85 38.62 7.93
N GLY A 58 -17.65 39.69 7.89
CA GLY A 58 -18.73 39.98 8.82
C GLY A 58 -19.91 39.01 8.74
N VAL A 59 -20.61 38.94 9.86
CA VAL A 59 -21.95 38.37 10.01
C VAL A 59 -22.94 39.17 9.15
N SER A 60 -23.70 38.48 8.30
CA SER A 60 -25.07 38.87 8.00
C SER A 60 -25.93 37.62 7.83
N GLY A 61 -27.03 37.55 8.58
CA GLY A 61 -27.96 36.44 8.58
C GLY A 61 -28.90 36.48 7.38
N GLY A 62 -29.39 35.30 7.01
CA GLY A 62 -30.45 35.10 6.02
C GLY A 62 -30.68 33.61 5.77
N GLU A 63 -31.89 33.15 6.06
CA GLU A 63 -32.33 31.75 6.03
C GLU A 63 -32.35 31.13 4.62
N ASN A 64 -32.09 29.82 4.59
CA ASN A 64 -32.48 28.79 3.61
C ASN A 64 -32.74 29.19 2.15
N LYS A 65 -31.85 28.69 1.27
CA LYS A 65 -32.21 27.92 0.07
C LYS A 65 -30.99 27.16 -0.45
N ILE A 66 -31.14 25.85 -0.60
CA ILE A 66 -30.19 24.95 -1.27
C ILE A 66 -30.07 25.44 -2.72
N GLY A 67 -28.97 26.14 -3.01
CA GLY A 67 -28.61 26.60 -4.34
C GLY A 67 -27.43 25.78 -4.84
N TYR A 68 -27.70 24.86 -5.77
CA TYR A 68 -26.68 24.23 -6.59
C TYR A 68 -25.92 25.30 -7.36
N SER A 69 -24.70 25.63 -6.93
CA SER A 69 -23.77 26.41 -7.76
C SER A 69 -22.91 25.44 -8.56
N VAL A 70 -23.32 25.27 -9.81
CA VAL A 70 -22.53 24.69 -10.88
C VAL A 70 -21.34 25.62 -11.12
N GLY A 71 -20.13 25.09 -10.90
CA GLY A 71 -18.86 25.79 -11.08
C GLY A 71 -17.81 24.90 -11.73
N ASN A 72 -17.75 24.98 -13.05
CA ASN A 72 -16.57 24.95 -13.92
C ASN A 72 -15.71 23.66 -14.01
N GLY A 73 -16.04 22.81 -15.01
CA GLY A 73 -15.11 22.19 -15.99
C GLY A 73 -14.03 21.18 -15.55
N GLY A 74 -13.44 21.30 -14.35
CA GLY A 74 -12.35 20.44 -13.87
C GLY A 74 -12.79 19.35 -12.88
N GLY A 75 -14.02 19.45 -12.35
CA GLY A 75 -14.57 18.45 -11.43
C GLY A 75 -14.84 17.10 -12.11
N GLU A 76 -15.41 17.12 -13.32
CA GLU A 76 -15.75 15.88 -14.04
C GLU A 76 -14.50 15.10 -14.48
N GLU A 77 -13.42 15.80 -14.85
CA GLU A 77 -12.15 15.19 -15.25
C GLU A 77 -11.50 14.43 -14.09
N ILE A 78 -11.39 15.05 -12.91
CA ILE A 78 -10.80 14.40 -11.73
C ILE A 78 -11.64 13.20 -11.26
N TYR A 79 -12.98 13.28 -11.32
CA TYR A 79 -13.84 12.14 -10.99
C TYR A 79 -13.66 10.99 -11.97
N GLY A 80 -13.48 11.29 -13.27
CA GLY A 80 -13.15 10.30 -14.28
C GLY A 80 -11.83 9.59 -14.01
N ILE A 81 -10.81 10.33 -13.59
CA ILE A 81 -9.48 9.78 -13.25
C ILE A 81 -9.55 8.91 -12.00
N ILE A 82 -10.18 9.37 -10.92
CA ILE A 82 -10.38 8.59 -9.70
C ILE A 82 -11.11 7.28 -10.03
N THR A 83 -12.20 7.37 -10.79
CA THR A 83 -13.00 6.21 -11.24
C THR A 83 -12.14 5.23 -12.02
N LYS A 84 -11.46 5.70 -13.07
CA LYS A 84 -10.61 4.86 -13.93
C LYS A 84 -9.49 4.20 -13.13
N ASN A 85 -8.80 4.97 -12.28
CA ASN A 85 -7.70 4.46 -11.47
C ASN A 85 -8.17 3.40 -10.47
N PHE A 86 -9.24 3.68 -9.74
CA PHE A 86 -9.78 2.75 -8.75
C PHE A 86 -10.24 1.44 -9.40
N VAL A 87 -11.10 1.52 -10.42
CA VAL A 87 -11.63 0.34 -11.12
C VAL A 87 -10.51 -0.48 -11.77
N SER A 88 -9.53 0.17 -12.42
CA SER A 88 -8.40 -0.53 -13.03
C SER A 88 -7.49 -1.20 -11.99
N SER A 89 -7.30 -0.57 -10.83
CA SER A 89 -6.50 -1.12 -9.73
C SER A 89 -7.20 -2.33 -9.10
N LEU A 90 -8.50 -2.25 -8.79
CA LEU A 90 -9.26 -3.38 -8.28
C LEU A 90 -9.37 -4.52 -9.30
N GLY A 91 -9.54 -4.21 -10.58
CA GLY A 91 -9.58 -5.19 -11.66
C GLY A 91 -8.31 -6.02 -11.77
N ARG A 92 -7.14 -5.39 -11.61
CA ARG A 92 -5.84 -6.09 -11.54
C ARG A 92 -5.71 -7.01 -10.33
N SER A 93 -6.41 -6.66 -9.25
CA SER A 93 -6.47 -7.41 -7.99
C SER A 93 -7.64 -8.39 -7.93
N GLY A 94 -8.36 -8.60 -9.03
CA GLY A 94 -9.37 -9.65 -9.10
C GLY A 94 -10.78 -9.25 -8.71
N PHE A 95 -11.08 -7.96 -8.57
CA PHE A 95 -12.42 -7.47 -8.23
C PHE A 95 -13.06 -6.75 -9.41
N ASP A 96 -14.37 -6.97 -9.61
CA ASP A 96 -15.19 -6.08 -10.42
C ASP A 96 -15.74 -5.00 -9.50
N ALA A 97 -15.58 -3.73 -9.89
CA ALA A 97 -16.01 -2.60 -9.09
C ALA A 97 -16.90 -1.67 -9.92
N LYS A 98 -18.08 -1.37 -9.39
CA LYS A 98 -19.01 -0.39 -9.93
C LYS A 98 -19.06 0.81 -8.99
N ILE A 99 -18.61 1.96 -9.47
CA ILE A 99 -18.73 3.21 -8.72
C ILE A 99 -20.18 3.69 -8.78
N GLU A 100 -20.75 4.01 -7.62
CA GLU A 100 -22.09 4.58 -7.49
C GLU A 100 -22.04 6.09 -7.24
N GLY A 101 -20.96 6.58 -6.63
CA GLY A 101 -20.75 8.02 -6.47
C GLY A 101 -19.36 8.39 -5.95
N ILE A 102 -18.91 9.58 -6.33
CA ILE A 102 -17.73 10.23 -5.76
C ILE A 102 -18.20 11.58 -5.20
N HIS A 103 -17.95 11.81 -3.92
CA HIS A 103 -18.25 13.06 -3.27
C HIS A 103 -16.94 13.73 -2.84
N ARG A 104 -16.69 14.95 -3.32
CA ARG A 104 -15.61 15.78 -2.81
C ARG A 104 -16.04 16.41 -1.50
N ILE A 105 -15.20 16.30 -0.48
CA ILE A 105 -15.47 16.89 0.83
C ILE A 105 -15.39 18.41 0.71
N ASP A 106 -16.47 19.08 1.10
CA ASP A 106 -16.51 20.53 1.19
C ASP A 106 -15.84 21.00 2.48
N PHE A 107 -14.87 21.90 2.33
CA PHE A 107 -14.14 22.52 3.42
C PHE A 107 -14.74 23.89 3.78
N SER A 108 -16.06 24.02 3.79
CA SER A 108 -16.74 25.28 4.13
C SER A 108 -16.99 25.43 5.64
N SER A 109 -17.27 24.32 6.33
CA SER A 109 -17.54 24.33 7.77
C SER A 109 -16.30 24.73 8.57
N PHE A 110 -16.49 25.31 9.75
CA PHE A 110 -15.38 25.70 10.62
C PHE A 110 -14.44 24.51 10.93
N GLY A 111 -15.02 23.36 11.30
CA GLY A 111 -14.24 22.16 11.65
C GLY A 111 -13.46 21.59 10.46
N SER A 112 -14.05 21.56 9.26
CA SER A 112 -13.37 21.07 8.06
C SER A 112 -12.26 22.03 7.61
N ARG A 113 -12.48 23.36 7.67
CA ARG A 113 -11.44 24.37 7.42
C ARG A 113 -10.26 24.24 8.37
N ALA A 114 -10.53 24.04 9.66
CA ALA A 114 -9.48 23.83 10.65
C ALA A 114 -8.62 22.60 10.32
N LYS A 115 -9.24 21.47 9.94
CA LYS A 115 -8.53 20.25 9.51
C LYS A 115 -7.64 20.52 8.28
N LEU A 116 -8.18 21.20 7.26
CA LEU A 116 -7.42 21.57 6.06
C LEU A 116 -6.22 22.48 6.40
N GLN A 117 -6.45 23.52 7.21
CA GLN A 117 -5.39 24.44 7.62
C GLN A 117 -4.30 23.75 8.45
N SER A 118 -4.69 22.89 9.40
CA SER A 118 -3.73 22.07 10.15
C SER A 118 -2.90 21.21 9.19
N PHE A 119 -3.51 20.51 8.26
CA PHE A 119 -2.79 19.72 7.27
C PHE A 119 -1.80 20.56 6.46
N CYS A 120 -2.19 21.75 5.98
CA CYS A 120 -1.31 22.64 5.24
C CYS A 120 -0.10 23.11 6.07
N ILE A 121 -0.31 23.44 7.36
CA ILE A 121 0.77 23.85 8.27
C ILE A 121 1.77 22.71 8.46
N TYR A 122 1.29 21.49 8.75
CA TYR A 122 2.16 20.34 8.94
C TYR A 122 2.85 19.92 7.65
N SER A 123 2.18 20.03 6.50
CA SER A 123 2.81 19.77 5.20
C SER A 123 3.98 20.72 4.95
N LYS A 124 3.79 22.02 5.23
CA LYS A 124 4.88 23.00 5.12
C LYS A 124 6.04 22.68 6.08
N ALA A 125 5.74 22.34 7.33
CA ALA A 125 6.75 22.02 8.34
C ALA A 125 7.55 20.75 7.98
N VAL A 126 6.90 19.69 7.51
CA VAL A 126 7.60 18.48 7.05
C VAL A 126 8.41 18.77 5.79
N GLY A 127 7.88 19.58 4.86
CA GLY A 127 8.65 20.02 3.69
C GLY A 127 9.94 20.75 4.09
N MET A 128 9.88 21.65 5.06
CA MET A 128 11.08 22.33 5.59
C MET A 128 12.11 21.34 6.19
N LYS A 129 11.63 20.28 6.86
CA LYS A 129 12.49 19.22 7.41
C LYS A 129 13.08 18.32 6.31
N CYS A 130 12.37 18.13 5.21
CA CYS A 130 12.67 17.16 4.15
C CYS A 130 13.13 17.82 2.84
N ASN A 131 14.04 18.79 2.91
CA ASN A 131 14.66 19.45 1.74
C ASN A 131 13.65 20.08 0.76
N GLY A 132 12.51 20.55 1.27
CA GLY A 132 11.45 21.19 0.49
C GLY A 132 10.32 20.27 0.05
N ASP A 133 10.46 18.94 0.17
CA ASP A 133 9.41 17.99 -0.24
C ASP A 133 8.78 17.26 0.96
N PRO A 134 7.50 17.53 1.28
CA PRO A 134 6.79 16.79 2.32
C PRO A 134 6.39 15.36 1.94
N ASN A 135 6.66 14.91 0.72
CA ASN A 135 6.29 13.60 0.19
C ASN A 135 4.80 13.33 0.40
N VAL A 136 3.96 14.25 -0.10
CA VAL A 136 2.50 14.11 -0.01
C VAL A 136 2.02 13.10 -1.04
N LYS A 137 1.34 12.05 -0.58
CA LYS A 137 0.77 11.00 -1.42
C LYS A 137 -0.75 10.95 -1.29
N TYR A 138 -1.42 10.48 -2.32
CA TYR A 138 -2.79 10.01 -2.16
C TYR A 138 -2.81 8.56 -1.70
N ALA A 139 -3.74 8.23 -0.82
CA ALA A 139 -3.93 6.87 -0.31
C ALA A 139 -5.39 6.61 0.03
N TRP A 140 -5.77 5.34 -0.06
CA TRP A 140 -7.09 4.82 0.25
C TRP A 140 -7.18 4.43 1.72
N PHE A 141 -8.28 4.80 2.36
CA PHE A 141 -8.70 4.28 3.66
C PHE A 141 -10.07 3.63 3.51
N GLY A 142 -10.19 2.39 3.97
CA GLY A 142 -11.45 1.65 3.98
C GLY A 142 -11.99 1.56 5.40
N GLY A 143 -13.30 1.73 5.54
CA GLY A 143 -13.99 1.65 6.81
C GLY A 143 -15.50 1.50 6.61
N SER A 144 -16.22 1.31 7.71
CA SER A 144 -17.69 1.33 7.66
C SER A 144 -18.23 2.73 7.36
N LYS A 145 -19.47 2.84 6.88
CA LYS A 145 -20.15 4.14 6.67
C LYS A 145 -20.17 5.01 7.93
N SER A 146 -20.44 4.41 9.09
CA SER A 146 -20.48 5.11 10.38
C SER A 146 -19.09 5.61 10.79
N GLU A 147 -18.05 4.80 10.59
CA GLU A 147 -16.66 5.17 10.85
C GLU A 147 -16.21 6.32 9.93
N ILE A 148 -16.51 6.25 8.63
CA ILE A 148 -16.20 7.33 7.69
C ILE A 148 -16.89 8.63 8.10
N ASN A 149 -18.18 8.58 8.45
CA ASN A 149 -18.90 9.77 8.93
C ASN A 149 -18.30 10.33 10.24
N ALA A 150 -17.87 9.46 11.15
CA ALA A 150 -17.18 9.86 12.36
C ALA A 150 -15.82 10.54 12.06
N ILE A 151 -15.05 10.01 11.10
CA ILE A 151 -13.78 10.62 10.66
C ILE A 151 -14.01 12.01 10.06
N LEU A 152 -15.00 12.15 9.19
CA LEU A 152 -15.32 13.43 8.56
C LEU A 152 -15.75 14.47 9.61
N SER A 153 -16.50 14.06 10.63
CA SER A 153 -16.98 14.95 11.69
C SER A 153 -15.89 15.27 12.71
N HIS A 154 -15.21 14.25 13.25
CA HIS A 154 -14.38 14.36 14.45
C HIS A 154 -12.88 14.09 14.21
N GLY A 155 -12.52 13.58 13.04
CA GLY A 155 -11.16 13.15 12.73
C GLY A 155 -10.96 11.65 13.01
N PHE A 156 -9.77 11.15 12.69
CA PHE A 156 -9.38 9.78 13.00
C PHE A 156 -9.28 9.59 14.52
N CYS A 157 -9.76 8.43 14.98
CA CYS A 157 -9.66 8.00 16.37
C CYS A 157 -8.56 6.95 16.53
N LEU A 158 -8.13 6.72 17.78
CA LEU A 158 -7.13 5.70 18.06
C LEU A 158 -7.61 4.33 17.58
N PRO A 159 -6.78 3.55 16.86
CA PRO A 159 -7.13 2.20 16.46
C PRO A 159 -7.36 1.33 17.71
N ALA A 160 -8.43 0.55 17.72
CA ALA A 160 -8.72 -0.38 18.81
C ALA A 160 -7.75 -1.58 18.86
N THR A 161 -7.03 -1.84 17.77
CA THR A 161 -6.10 -2.97 17.61
C THR A 161 -4.80 -2.51 16.98
N ASN A 162 -3.68 -3.18 17.30
CA ASN A 162 -2.48 -3.06 16.48
C ASN A 162 -2.79 -3.57 15.07
N GLY A 163 -2.42 -2.79 14.05
CA GLY A 163 -2.40 -3.34 12.71
C GLY A 163 -1.26 -4.35 12.58
N SER A 164 -1.08 -4.92 11.39
CA SER A 164 0.04 -5.83 11.16
C SER A 164 1.41 -5.14 11.19
N HIS A 165 1.48 -3.80 11.21
CA HIS A 165 2.72 -3.03 11.10
C HIS A 165 2.73 -1.86 12.09
N GLY A 166 2.30 -2.10 13.34
CA GLY A 166 2.28 -1.10 14.41
C GLY A 166 0.91 -0.45 14.67
N TYR A 167 0.91 0.53 15.57
CA TYR A 167 -0.25 1.31 15.99
C TYR A 167 -0.34 2.61 15.18
N GLY A 168 -1.36 2.69 14.34
CA GLY A 168 -1.61 3.86 13.51
C GLY A 168 -2.74 3.62 12.53
N VAL A 169 -3.01 4.65 11.73
CA VAL A 169 -3.94 4.54 10.61
C VAL A 169 -3.20 3.91 9.43
N HIS A 170 -3.78 2.84 8.89
CA HIS A 170 -3.23 2.13 7.75
C HIS A 170 -3.96 2.53 6.48
N LEU A 171 -3.21 2.95 5.46
CA LEU A 171 -3.76 3.35 4.17
C LEU A 171 -3.10 2.56 3.03
N SER A 172 -3.87 2.24 2.00
CA SER A 172 -3.37 1.61 0.79
C SER A 172 -2.93 2.66 -0.24
N PRO A 173 -1.81 2.47 -0.95
CA PRO A 173 -1.46 3.29 -2.10
C PRO A 173 -2.57 3.30 -3.16
N VAL A 174 -2.70 4.40 -3.91
CA VAL A 174 -3.79 4.58 -4.89
C VAL A 174 -3.88 3.50 -5.95
N ASN A 175 -2.73 2.98 -6.38
CA ASN A 175 -2.61 1.94 -7.39
C ASN A 175 -2.81 0.52 -6.84
N GLN A 176 -2.88 0.34 -5.52
CA GLN A 176 -3.02 -0.95 -4.83
C GLN A 176 -3.99 -0.87 -3.63
N PRO A 177 -5.29 -0.61 -3.85
CA PRO A 177 -6.30 -0.45 -2.78
C PRO A 177 -6.65 -1.73 -2.01
N VAL A 178 -5.90 -2.83 -2.22
CA VAL A 178 -6.27 -4.19 -1.80
C VAL A 178 -6.31 -4.35 -0.29
N GLU A 179 -5.40 -3.71 0.45
CA GLU A 179 -5.36 -3.84 1.92
C GLU A 179 -6.50 -3.06 2.58
N SER A 180 -6.93 -1.95 2.00
CA SER A 180 -8.05 -1.15 2.50
C SER A 180 -9.42 -1.68 2.07
N LEU A 181 -9.51 -2.44 0.98
CA LEU A 181 -10.79 -2.93 0.45
C LEU A 181 -11.57 -3.83 1.44
N PRO A 182 -10.97 -4.84 2.11
CA PRO A 182 -11.67 -5.66 3.10
C PRO A 182 -12.21 -4.88 4.31
N LEU A 183 -11.68 -3.69 4.58
CA LEU A 183 -12.11 -2.82 5.68
C LEU A 183 -13.34 -1.98 5.29
N ALA A 184 -13.62 -1.83 4.00
CA ALA A 184 -14.81 -1.14 3.51
C ALA A 184 -16.05 -2.04 3.66
N ILE A 185 -16.63 -2.05 4.86
CA ILE A 185 -17.79 -2.90 5.19
C ILE A 185 -19.03 -2.35 4.45
N ALA A 186 -19.72 -3.24 3.73
CA ALA A 186 -20.94 -2.89 3.01
C ALA A 186 -22.07 -2.49 3.98
N ASP A 187 -22.80 -1.43 3.66
CA ASP A 187 -23.99 -0.99 4.41
C ASP A 187 -25.25 -1.80 4.05
N GLU A 188 -26.40 -1.38 4.59
CA GLU A 188 -27.70 -2.04 4.39
C GLU A 188 -28.11 -2.12 2.91
N ASP A 189 -27.64 -1.19 2.06
CA ASP A 189 -27.89 -1.15 0.62
C ASP A 189 -26.86 -1.97 -0.20
N GLY A 190 -25.94 -2.62 0.49
CA GLY A 190 -24.79 -3.32 -0.07
C GLY A 190 -23.75 -2.37 -0.66
N LEU A 191 -23.73 -1.09 -0.23
CA LEU A 191 -22.77 -0.10 -0.68
C LEU A 191 -21.55 -0.09 0.23
N MET A 192 -20.37 -0.09 -0.37
CA MET A 192 -19.10 0.10 0.32
C MET A 192 -18.63 1.53 0.17
N HIS A 193 -17.91 2.00 1.19
CA HIS A 193 -17.42 3.37 1.25
C HIS A 193 -15.92 3.36 1.54
N MET A 194 -15.17 4.22 0.85
CA MET A 194 -13.74 4.44 1.09
C MET A 194 -13.43 5.93 1.02
N LEU A 195 -12.40 6.35 1.77
CA LEU A 195 -11.84 7.68 1.69
C LEU A 195 -10.61 7.68 0.78
N LEU A 196 -10.55 8.67 -0.11
CA LEU A 196 -9.31 9.07 -0.77
C LEU A 196 -8.72 10.23 0.02
N CYS A 197 -7.56 10.01 0.60
CA CYS A 197 -6.89 10.96 1.49
C CYS A 197 -5.60 11.49 0.85
N ARG A 198 -5.28 12.76 1.09
CA ARG A 198 -3.90 13.24 1.03
C ARG A 198 -3.18 12.86 2.32
N VAL A 199 -1.96 12.37 2.19
CA VAL A 199 -1.16 11.88 3.31
C VAL A 199 0.24 12.46 3.23
N ILE A 200 0.67 13.16 4.27
CA ILE A 200 2.05 13.64 4.41
C ILE A 200 2.90 12.45 4.87
N MET A 201 3.69 11.88 3.98
CA MET A 201 4.55 10.74 4.32
C MET A 201 5.92 11.19 4.86
N GLY A 202 6.43 12.36 4.45
CA GLY A 202 7.77 12.81 4.83
C GLY A 202 8.83 11.75 4.55
N LYS A 203 9.78 11.60 5.49
CA LYS A 203 10.75 10.50 5.43
C LYS A 203 10.15 9.21 5.99
N MET A 204 9.98 8.22 5.11
CA MET A 204 9.37 6.93 5.44
C MET A 204 10.39 5.94 6.03
N GLU A 205 9.98 5.16 7.01
CA GLU A 205 10.73 3.99 7.51
C GLU A 205 10.06 2.67 7.13
N ALA A 206 10.85 1.64 6.87
CA ALA A 206 10.32 0.29 6.68
C ALA A 206 9.90 -0.31 8.03
N VAL A 207 8.63 -0.67 8.16
CA VAL A 207 8.09 -1.30 9.36
C VAL A 207 7.91 -2.79 9.08
N LEU A 208 8.41 -3.65 9.95
CA LEU A 208 8.28 -5.10 9.79
C LEU A 208 6.88 -5.57 10.22
N GLY A 209 6.38 -6.61 9.54
CA GLY A 209 5.15 -7.29 9.93
C GLY A 209 5.24 -7.88 11.34
N GLY A 210 4.23 -7.62 12.17
CA GLY A 210 4.17 -7.99 13.58
C GLY A 210 4.82 -6.97 14.53
N SER A 211 5.21 -5.79 14.04
CA SER A 211 5.75 -4.72 14.89
C SER A 211 4.69 -4.14 15.83
N ASP A 212 5.08 -3.84 17.08
CA ASP A 212 4.27 -3.12 18.07
C ASP A 212 4.61 -1.62 18.14
N GLN A 213 5.32 -1.11 17.13
CA GLN A 213 5.71 0.29 17.05
C GLN A 213 4.49 1.22 16.99
N TYR A 214 4.50 2.30 17.78
CA TYR A 214 3.39 3.27 17.88
C TYR A 214 3.79 4.71 17.54
N ASN A 215 5.08 4.93 17.28
CA ASN A 215 5.71 6.20 16.91
C ASN A 215 6.88 5.90 15.95
N PRO A 216 7.46 6.91 15.28
CA PRO A 216 8.66 6.69 14.48
C PRO A 216 9.81 6.07 15.29
N SER A 217 10.66 5.25 14.66
CA SER A 217 11.80 4.63 15.37
C SER A 217 12.88 5.64 15.78
N SER A 218 12.92 6.81 15.13
CA SER A 218 13.77 7.95 15.48
C SER A 218 13.13 9.25 14.99
N GLU A 219 13.66 10.40 15.43
CA GLU A 219 13.19 11.73 14.99
C GLU A 219 13.44 11.99 13.50
N GLU A 220 14.29 11.21 12.85
CA GLU A 220 14.57 11.30 11.43
C GLU A 220 13.36 10.89 10.58
N PHE A 221 12.53 9.97 11.08
CA PHE A 221 11.38 9.44 10.35
C PHE A 221 10.07 10.14 10.71
N ASP A 222 9.14 10.09 9.76
CA ASP A 222 7.84 10.74 9.88
C ASP A 222 6.67 9.76 9.83
N SER A 223 6.78 8.73 8.99
CA SER A 223 5.73 7.72 8.77
C SER A 223 6.34 6.35 8.47
N GLY A 224 5.52 5.30 8.56
CA GLY A 224 5.91 3.93 8.23
C GLY A 224 5.42 3.48 6.86
N VAL A 225 6.13 2.51 6.28
CA VAL A 225 5.73 1.78 5.08
C VAL A 225 6.10 0.31 5.22
N ASP A 226 5.33 -0.61 4.64
CA ASP A 226 5.64 -2.04 4.70
C ASP A 226 6.86 -2.43 3.84
N ASP A 227 7.04 -1.79 2.70
CA ASP A 227 8.19 -1.96 1.81
C ASP A 227 8.52 -0.63 1.11
N LEU A 228 9.79 -0.21 1.18
CA LEU A 228 10.23 1.07 0.62
C LEU A 228 10.25 1.09 -0.92
N ALA A 229 10.46 -0.06 -1.56
CA ALA A 229 10.58 -0.17 -3.01
C ALA A 229 9.22 -0.41 -3.69
N SER A 230 8.35 -1.19 -3.05
CA SER A 230 7.01 -1.51 -3.53
C SER A 230 5.99 -1.42 -2.40
N PRO A 231 5.62 -0.19 -2.00
CA PRO A 231 4.67 0.03 -0.94
C PRO A 231 3.33 -0.62 -1.25
N ARG A 232 2.75 -1.31 -0.27
CA ARG A 232 1.35 -1.77 -0.29
C ARG A 232 0.56 -1.20 0.88
N LYS A 233 1.25 -0.65 1.88
CA LYS A 233 0.66 -0.15 3.10
C LYS A 233 1.47 1.01 3.64
N TYR A 234 0.80 2.14 3.83
CA TYR A 234 1.32 3.28 4.56
C TYR A 234 0.79 3.24 5.99
N ILE A 235 1.65 3.60 6.95
CA ILE A 235 1.33 3.69 8.37
C ILE A 235 1.54 5.13 8.81
N VAL A 236 0.46 5.79 9.22
CA VAL A 236 0.54 7.08 9.89
C VAL A 236 0.32 6.86 11.38
N TRP A 237 1.32 7.22 12.17
CA TRP A 237 1.30 7.05 13.62
C TRP A 237 0.11 7.76 14.26
N SER A 238 -0.42 7.19 15.34
CA SER A 238 -1.59 7.72 16.05
C SER A 238 -1.40 9.17 16.52
N SER A 239 -0.18 9.55 16.88
CA SER A 239 0.19 10.92 17.27
C SER A 239 0.10 11.93 16.12
N ARG A 240 0.05 11.47 14.86
CA ARG A 240 0.10 12.30 13.65
C ARG A 240 -1.12 12.16 12.75
N MET A 241 -2.01 11.19 12.98
CA MET A 241 -3.12 10.85 12.07
C MET A 241 -4.05 12.03 11.73
N ASN A 242 -4.33 12.94 12.68
CA ASN A 242 -5.24 14.07 12.46
C ASN A 242 -4.59 15.31 11.84
N THR A 243 -3.26 15.31 11.71
CA THR A 243 -2.51 16.41 11.10
C THR A 243 -1.87 16.00 9.78
N HIS A 244 -1.59 14.70 9.60
CA HIS A 244 -0.92 14.15 8.43
C HIS A 244 -1.84 13.44 7.44
N ILE A 245 -3.12 13.26 7.78
CA ILE A 245 -4.12 12.69 6.87
C ILE A 245 -5.24 13.71 6.68
N LEU A 246 -5.51 14.04 5.41
CA LEU A 246 -6.63 14.87 5.02
C LEU A 246 -7.53 14.07 4.08
N PRO A 247 -8.72 13.64 4.54
CA PRO A 247 -9.74 13.09 3.65
C PRO A 247 -10.18 14.16 2.64
N GLU A 248 -10.18 13.85 1.35
CA GLU A 248 -10.58 14.79 0.29
C GLU A 248 -11.77 14.30 -0.53
N TYR A 249 -11.88 12.98 -0.74
CA TYR A 249 -13.04 12.39 -1.43
C TYR A 249 -13.59 11.20 -0.67
N VAL A 250 -14.91 11.04 -0.75
CA VAL A 250 -15.64 9.83 -0.36
C VAL A 250 -16.03 9.09 -1.63
N LEU A 251 -15.56 7.86 -1.76
CA LEU A 251 -15.92 6.95 -2.84
C LEU A 251 -17.01 5.99 -2.33
N THR A 252 -18.12 5.91 -3.05
CA THR A 252 -19.20 4.95 -2.79
C THR A 252 -19.31 4.00 -3.98
N PHE A 253 -19.26 2.70 -3.73
CA PHE A 253 -19.15 1.70 -4.77
C PHE A 253 -19.70 0.34 -4.33
N LYS A 254 -19.90 -0.53 -5.31
CA LYS A 254 -20.08 -1.97 -5.11
C LYS A 254 -18.87 -2.67 -5.69
N ALA A 255 -18.35 -3.67 -5.00
CA ALA A 255 -17.30 -4.53 -5.52
C ALA A 255 -17.64 -5.98 -5.25
N SER A 256 -17.31 -6.82 -6.21
CA SER A 256 -17.48 -8.26 -6.12
C SER A 256 -16.24 -8.95 -6.64
N PRO A 257 -15.84 -10.10 -6.07
CA PRO A 257 -14.79 -10.90 -6.67
C PRO A 257 -15.16 -11.24 -8.11
N ASN A 258 -14.24 -11.04 -9.04
CA ASN A 258 -14.45 -11.39 -10.43
C ASN A 258 -14.75 -12.88 -10.53
N HIS A 259 -15.91 -13.27 -11.07
CA HIS A 259 -16.22 -14.68 -11.33
C HIS A 259 -15.27 -15.31 -12.36
N ARG A 260 -14.57 -14.50 -13.18
CA ARG A 260 -13.45 -14.94 -14.03
C ARG A 260 -12.26 -15.43 -13.21
N GLU A 261 -12.23 -15.10 -11.92
CA GLU A 261 -11.21 -15.45 -10.97
C GLU A 261 -11.57 -16.62 -10.06
N LYS A 262 -12.74 -17.27 -10.26
CA LYS A 262 -12.88 -18.68 -9.85
C LYS A 262 -11.83 -19.58 -10.52
N GLN A 263 -11.12 -19.09 -11.54
CA GLN A 263 -9.92 -19.73 -12.10
C GLN A 263 -8.56 -19.23 -11.54
N ARG A 264 -8.49 -18.11 -10.79
CA ARG A 264 -7.19 -17.61 -10.25
C ARG A 264 -7.13 -17.42 -8.73
N HIS A 265 -8.26 -17.33 -8.03
CA HIS A 265 -8.33 -17.16 -6.57
C HIS A 265 -8.90 -18.37 -5.79
N LEU A 266 -9.34 -19.43 -6.49
CA LEU A 266 -9.12 -20.79 -5.98
C LEU A 266 -7.67 -21.19 -6.28
N GLN A 267 -6.72 -20.56 -5.60
CA GLN A 267 -5.48 -21.25 -5.28
C GLN A 267 -5.73 -22.19 -4.09
N THR A 268 -6.65 -23.15 -4.26
CA THR A 268 -6.19 -24.53 -4.00
C THR A 268 -4.97 -24.70 -4.89
N PRO A 269 -3.81 -25.12 -4.36
CA PRO A 269 -2.57 -25.20 -5.13
C PRO A 269 -2.90 -25.82 -6.48
N ARG A 270 -2.61 -25.10 -7.57
CA ARG A 270 -2.85 -25.57 -8.94
C ARG A 270 -2.42 -27.02 -8.96
N VAL A 271 -3.36 -27.96 -9.01
CA VAL A 271 -3.03 -29.35 -9.28
C VAL A 271 -2.46 -29.28 -10.69
N PRO A 272 -1.16 -29.49 -10.86
CA PRO A 272 -0.56 -29.47 -12.18
C PRO A 272 -1.24 -30.56 -12.99
N LYS A 273 -1.38 -30.33 -14.30
CA LYS A 273 -1.84 -31.38 -15.22
C LYS A 273 -0.86 -32.57 -15.25
N SER A 274 0.36 -32.40 -14.76
CA SER A 274 1.33 -33.44 -14.42
C SER A 274 1.18 -33.89 -12.96
N ASP A 275 1.49 -35.16 -12.67
CA ASP A 275 1.47 -35.65 -11.28
C ASP A 275 2.28 -34.73 -10.35
N TRP A 276 1.71 -34.35 -9.21
CA TRP A 276 2.31 -33.35 -8.30
C TRP A 276 2.12 -33.72 -6.84
N MET A 277 3.14 -33.38 -6.06
CA MET A 277 3.17 -33.53 -4.62
C MET A 277 3.76 -32.26 -3.99
N PRO A 278 3.22 -31.76 -2.86
CA PRO A 278 3.80 -30.63 -2.14
C PRO A 278 5.27 -30.88 -1.78
N PHE A 279 6.13 -29.88 -1.96
CA PHE A 279 7.58 -30.01 -1.69
C PHE A 279 7.91 -30.46 -0.26
N PRO A 280 7.25 -29.96 0.82
CA PRO A 280 7.46 -30.48 2.16
C PRO A 280 7.14 -31.99 2.29
N THR A 281 6.07 -32.45 1.63
CA THR A 281 5.70 -33.87 1.58
C THR A 281 6.71 -34.69 0.77
N LEU A 282 7.25 -34.12 -0.31
CA LEU A 282 8.34 -34.71 -1.08
C LEU A 282 9.58 -34.93 -0.22
N ILE A 283 10.03 -33.89 0.48
CA ILE A 283 11.20 -33.95 1.37
C ILE A 283 10.97 -35.00 2.46
N ALA A 284 9.81 -34.97 3.11
CA ALA A 284 9.43 -35.94 4.14
C ALA A 284 9.37 -37.39 3.63
N THR A 285 9.07 -37.61 2.34
CA THR A 285 9.06 -38.94 1.74
C THR A 285 10.46 -39.38 1.33
N LEU A 286 11.26 -38.45 0.80
CA LEU A 286 12.64 -38.70 0.40
C LEU A 286 13.54 -39.12 1.57
N THR A 287 13.22 -38.73 2.80
CA THR A 287 13.97 -39.16 4.01
C THR A 287 14.02 -40.69 4.16
N LYS A 288 13.08 -41.41 3.56
CA LYS A 288 13.04 -42.88 3.58
C LYS A 288 14.00 -43.52 2.56
N PHE A 289 14.45 -42.77 1.56
CA PHE A 289 15.23 -43.28 0.42
C PHE A 289 16.64 -42.69 0.33
N LEU A 290 16.84 -41.46 0.81
CA LEU A 290 18.12 -40.75 0.70
C LEU A 290 18.86 -40.68 2.04
N PRO A 291 20.21 -40.64 2.03
CA PRO A 291 20.99 -40.44 3.23
C PRO A 291 20.80 -39.01 3.81
N SER A 292 21.12 -38.85 5.10
CA SER A 292 20.81 -37.64 5.87
C SER A 292 21.44 -36.36 5.30
N ASP A 293 22.66 -36.47 4.76
CA ASP A 293 23.42 -35.37 4.13
C ASP A 293 22.74 -34.86 2.83
N ALA A 294 22.19 -35.78 2.04
CA ALA A 294 21.42 -35.44 0.85
C ALA A 294 20.09 -34.74 1.21
N ILE A 295 19.42 -35.21 2.28
CA ILE A 295 18.18 -34.58 2.79
C ILE A 295 18.43 -33.20 3.35
N GLU A 296 19.53 -33.01 4.09
CA GLU A 296 19.92 -31.70 4.61
C GLU A 296 20.17 -30.71 3.47
N SER A 297 20.89 -31.15 2.43
CA SER A 297 21.13 -30.35 1.22
C SER A 297 19.83 -29.95 0.51
N ILE A 298 18.90 -30.90 0.33
CA ILE A 298 17.58 -30.65 -0.26
C ILE A 298 16.76 -29.66 0.61
N SER A 299 16.78 -29.84 1.93
CA SER A 299 16.05 -29.00 2.88
C SER A 299 16.59 -27.57 2.89
N LYS A 300 17.92 -27.41 2.80
CA LYS A 300 18.60 -26.12 2.67
C LYS A 300 18.17 -25.39 1.39
N PHE A 301 18.16 -26.06 0.24
CA PHE A 301 17.71 -25.44 -1.02
C PHE A 301 16.24 -25.02 -0.98
N HIS A 302 15.38 -25.82 -0.33
CA HIS A 302 13.98 -25.45 -0.13
C HIS A 302 13.84 -24.22 0.80
N SER A 303 14.66 -24.13 1.86
CA SER A 303 14.73 -22.95 2.75
C SER A 303 15.22 -21.70 2.03
N ASP A 304 16.26 -21.83 1.19
CA ASP A 304 16.80 -20.72 0.39
C ASP A 304 15.78 -20.22 -0.64
N TYR A 305 15.01 -21.13 -1.26
CA TYR A 305 13.88 -20.76 -2.13
C TYR A 305 12.79 -20.01 -1.37
N ARG A 306 12.42 -20.48 -0.16
CA ARG A 306 11.43 -19.80 0.69
C ARG A 306 11.89 -18.40 1.12
N LYS A 307 13.20 -18.20 1.25
CA LYS A 307 13.86 -16.91 1.55
C LYS A 307 14.20 -16.10 0.28
N GLN A 308 13.71 -16.50 -0.89
CA GLN A 308 13.93 -15.86 -2.21
C GLN A 308 15.41 -15.70 -2.62
N LYS A 309 16.30 -16.53 -2.08
CA LYS A 309 17.75 -16.51 -2.41
C LYS A 309 18.08 -17.27 -3.70
N VAL A 310 17.21 -18.19 -4.11
CA VAL A 310 17.33 -18.98 -5.34
C VAL A 310 15.99 -19.06 -6.05
N THR A 311 16.00 -19.17 -7.37
CA THR A 311 14.78 -19.31 -8.17
C THR A 311 14.16 -20.69 -8.00
N ARG A 312 12.86 -20.80 -8.31
CA ARG A 312 12.15 -22.11 -8.35
C ARG A 312 12.84 -23.10 -9.30
N HIS A 313 13.35 -22.61 -10.44
CA HIS A 313 14.01 -23.46 -11.43
C HIS A 313 15.31 -24.05 -10.87
N GLU A 314 16.14 -23.23 -10.25
CA GLU A 314 17.40 -23.67 -9.64
C GLU A 314 17.17 -24.66 -8.50
N MET A 315 16.17 -24.42 -7.65
CA MET A 315 15.78 -25.36 -6.60
C MET A 315 15.39 -26.72 -7.20
N ILE A 316 14.56 -26.74 -8.25
CA ILE A 316 14.12 -27.97 -8.91
C ILE A 316 15.30 -28.73 -9.52
N GLN A 317 16.20 -28.05 -10.23
CA GLN A 317 17.36 -28.69 -10.85
C GLN A 317 18.27 -29.34 -9.80
N ARG A 318 18.52 -28.64 -8.69
CA ARG A 318 19.36 -29.19 -7.60
C ARG A 318 18.72 -30.40 -6.93
N VAL A 319 17.40 -30.37 -6.70
CA VAL A 319 16.68 -31.53 -6.14
C VAL A 319 16.68 -32.72 -7.11
N ARG A 320 16.50 -32.48 -8.41
CA ARG A 320 16.60 -33.53 -9.46
C ARG A 320 17.99 -34.14 -9.51
N HIS A 321 19.03 -33.32 -9.38
CA HIS A 321 20.41 -33.80 -9.35
C HIS A 321 20.72 -34.68 -8.14
N ILE A 322 20.18 -34.37 -6.96
CA ILE A 322 20.43 -35.12 -5.72
C ILE A 322 19.57 -36.39 -5.63
N ALA A 323 18.27 -36.27 -5.90
CA ALA A 323 17.32 -37.38 -5.72
C ALA A 323 17.25 -38.31 -6.93
N GLY A 324 17.53 -37.80 -8.13
CA GLY A 324 17.35 -38.50 -9.39
C GLY A 324 15.90 -38.49 -9.87
N ASP A 325 15.71 -38.33 -11.19
CA ASP A 325 14.38 -38.20 -11.80
C ASP A 325 13.52 -39.47 -11.65
N GLU A 326 14.13 -40.65 -11.68
CA GLU A 326 13.41 -41.93 -11.53
C GLU A 326 12.74 -42.06 -10.15
N LEU A 327 13.48 -41.75 -9.08
CA LEU A 327 12.95 -41.77 -7.72
C LEU A 327 11.87 -40.72 -7.53
N LEU A 328 12.09 -39.50 -8.03
CA LEU A 328 11.12 -38.42 -7.98
C LEU A 328 9.82 -38.80 -8.71
N MET A 329 9.92 -39.35 -9.92
CA MET A 329 8.75 -39.82 -10.68
C MET A 329 8.01 -40.95 -9.94
N ALA A 330 8.73 -41.92 -9.36
CA ALA A 330 8.12 -43.02 -8.63
C ALA A 330 7.34 -42.54 -7.39
N ILE A 331 7.92 -41.64 -6.61
CA ILE A 331 7.28 -41.07 -5.41
C ILE A 331 6.07 -40.20 -5.80
N ILE A 332 6.19 -39.37 -6.83
CA ILE A 332 5.11 -38.49 -7.27
C ILE A 332 3.92 -39.31 -7.82
N LYS A 333 4.20 -40.40 -8.56
CA LYS A 333 3.17 -41.32 -9.09
C LYS A 333 2.47 -42.12 -7.98
N SER A 334 3.20 -42.48 -6.92
CA SER A 334 2.65 -43.25 -5.80
C SER A 334 1.74 -42.43 -4.90
N TYR A 335 2.10 -41.15 -4.69
CA TYR A 335 1.30 -40.18 -3.95
C TYR A 335 -0.15 -40.07 -4.49
N ARG A 336 -0.32 -40.16 -5.81
CA ARG A 336 -1.65 -40.06 -6.47
C ARG A 336 -2.42 -41.39 -6.50
N SER A 337 -1.72 -42.52 -6.63
CA SER A 337 -2.35 -43.84 -6.79
C SER A 337 -2.76 -44.49 -5.46
N LYS A 338 -2.51 -43.83 -4.32
CA LYS A 338 -2.71 -44.37 -2.95
C LYS A 338 -2.00 -45.73 -2.77
N VAL A 339 -0.95 -45.99 -3.54
CA VAL A 339 -0.14 -47.20 -3.42
C VAL A 339 0.75 -47.06 -2.19
N TYR A 340 0.74 -48.08 -1.33
CA TYR A 340 1.53 -48.09 -0.10
C TYR A 340 3.02 -47.86 -0.39
N ILE A 341 3.60 -46.86 0.26
CA ILE A 341 5.02 -46.47 0.16
C ILE A 341 5.95 -47.67 0.43
N ASP A 342 5.49 -48.65 1.22
CA ASP A 342 6.24 -49.87 1.55
C ASP A 342 6.56 -50.75 0.33
N LYS A 343 5.69 -50.77 -0.69
CA LYS A 343 5.94 -51.51 -1.93
C LYS A 343 7.06 -50.88 -2.75
N ILE A 344 7.14 -49.55 -2.75
CA ILE A 344 8.19 -48.79 -3.46
C ILE A 344 9.51 -48.86 -2.71
N MET A 345 9.47 -48.79 -1.38
CA MET A 345 10.63 -49.07 -0.52
C MET A 345 11.23 -50.44 -0.84
N PHE A 346 10.40 -51.48 -0.96
CA PHE A 346 10.87 -52.83 -1.29
C PHE A 346 11.49 -52.92 -2.69
N GLU A 347 10.82 -52.42 -3.72
CA GLU A 347 11.35 -52.41 -5.11
C GLU A 347 12.62 -51.58 -5.24
N TRP A 348 12.71 -50.45 -4.53
CA TRP A 348 13.86 -49.55 -4.60
C TRP A 348 15.06 -50.08 -3.80
N CYS A 349 14.84 -50.64 -2.61
CA CYS A 349 15.88 -51.36 -1.87
C CYS A 349 16.39 -52.57 -2.65
N PHE A 350 15.50 -53.34 -3.29
CA PHE A 350 15.87 -54.47 -4.14
C PHE A 350 16.72 -54.02 -5.33
N LYS A 351 16.33 -52.95 -6.05
CA LYS A 351 17.13 -52.39 -7.14
C LYS A 351 18.49 -51.88 -6.67
N ARG A 352 18.56 -51.16 -5.55
CA ARG A 352 19.83 -50.64 -5.00
C ARG A 352 20.74 -51.78 -4.52
N PHE A 353 20.17 -52.85 -4.00
CA PHE A 353 20.89 -54.07 -3.66
C PHE A 353 21.43 -54.80 -4.90
N GLU A 354 20.65 -54.90 -5.99
CA GLU A 354 21.12 -55.47 -7.27
C GLU A 354 22.13 -54.57 -7.99
N GLU A 355 22.03 -53.25 -7.88
CA GLU A 355 23.05 -52.28 -8.32
C GLU A 355 24.37 -52.49 -7.56
N MET A 356 24.28 -52.63 -6.23
CA MET A 356 25.42 -52.86 -5.36
C MET A 356 26.07 -54.23 -5.63
N LYS A 357 25.27 -55.28 -5.82
CA LYS A 357 25.76 -56.59 -6.28
C LYS A 357 26.47 -56.50 -7.63
N ARG A 358 25.90 -55.82 -8.63
CA ARG A 358 26.55 -55.63 -9.94
C ARG A 358 27.87 -54.88 -9.82
N ARG A 359 27.96 -53.89 -8.94
CA ARG A 359 29.21 -53.15 -8.68
C ARG A 359 30.26 -53.98 -7.97
N ILE A 360 29.86 -54.90 -7.08
CA ILE A 360 30.78 -55.84 -6.40
C ILE A 360 31.25 -56.93 -7.38
N VAL A 361 30.35 -57.47 -8.21
CA VAL A 361 30.70 -58.47 -9.26
C VAL A 361 31.55 -57.86 -10.37
N SER A 362 31.47 -56.55 -10.61
CA SER A 362 32.37 -55.83 -11.52
C SER A 362 33.75 -55.53 -10.90
N TRP A 363 33.92 -55.76 -9.60
CA TRP A 363 35.15 -55.52 -8.84
C TRP A 363 35.91 -56.81 -8.48
N LEU A 364 35.27 -57.97 -8.64
CA LEU A 364 35.85 -59.31 -8.58
C LEU A 364 36.12 -59.80 -10.01
#